data_AF-A0A1H2N6N8-F1
#
_entry.id   AF-A0A1H2N6N8-F1
#
_cell.length_a   1.000
_cell.length_b   1.000
_cell.length_c   1.000
_cell.angle_alpha   90.00
_cell.angle_beta   90.00
_cell.angle_gamma   90.00
#
_symmetry.space_group_name_H-M   'P 1'
#
loop_
_entity.id
_entity.type
_entity.pdbx_description
1 polymer ?
#
loop_
_entity_poly.entity_id
_entity_poly.type
_entity_poly.pdbx_seq_one_letter_code
_entity_poly.pdbx_strand_id
1 'polypeptide(L)'
;MSLNGIELAGHREQLEAYRLERASHPAWNPLPEPERNATDEHADEIGDYVSRYNQRIREVEEDRGLSDEGKLELKARIYEEAQAKVGAMRAASDEIVSSRTNELTRSLFGITSSMDETSFRDARARVAKADPQALCDLMDEAEALGDRTLLRAGFARAWEKSREDSRLTSPVWAGIVEEYVRQNPSTAPKVAELSNLLTGPGLTGQQVRKAQTTVRKPKGIR
;
A
#
# COMPACT_ATOMS: atom_id res chain seq x y z
N MET A 1 -49.70 -17.19 7.05
CA MET A 1 -48.71 -18.28 6.86
C MET A 1 -47.34 -17.61 6.80
N SER A 2 -46.52 -17.83 7.81
CA SER A 2 -45.21 -17.18 7.98
C SER A 2 -44.14 -18.11 7.43
N LEU A 3 -43.48 -17.72 6.33
CA LEU A 3 -42.40 -18.47 5.68
C LEU A 3 -41.10 -17.64 5.58
N ASN A 4 -40.78 -16.85 6.61
CA ASN A 4 -39.51 -16.09 6.66
C ASN A 4 -38.56 -16.56 7.78
N GLY A 5 -38.75 -17.79 8.31
CA GLY A 5 -38.03 -18.27 9.49
C GLY A 5 -36.95 -19.33 9.25
N ILE A 6 -36.85 -19.89 8.03
CA ILE A 6 -36.02 -21.10 7.78
C ILE A 6 -34.71 -20.77 7.02
N GLU A 7 -34.66 -19.71 6.21
CA GLU A 7 -33.44 -19.34 5.47
C GLU A 7 -32.38 -18.60 6.33
N LEU A 8 -32.78 -17.96 7.43
CA LEU A 8 -31.85 -17.26 8.34
C LEU A 8 -31.11 -18.18 9.32
N ALA A 9 -31.59 -19.43 9.49
CA ALA A 9 -30.93 -20.41 10.36
C ALA A 9 -29.71 -21.05 9.69
N GLY A 10 -29.78 -21.32 8.37
CA GLY A 10 -28.68 -21.92 7.60
C GLY A 10 -27.45 -21.00 7.50
N HIS A 11 -27.64 -19.69 7.38
CA HIS A 11 -26.54 -18.72 7.29
C HIS A 11 -25.75 -18.59 8.61
N ARG A 12 -26.42 -18.70 9.75
CA ARG A 12 -25.78 -18.61 11.07
C ARG A 12 -24.97 -19.87 11.38
N GLU A 13 -25.45 -21.03 10.93
CA GLU A 13 -24.78 -22.32 11.03
C GLU A 13 -23.57 -22.40 10.09
N GLN A 14 -23.67 -21.83 8.88
CA GLN A 14 -22.54 -21.67 7.95
C GLN A 14 -21.46 -20.72 8.48
N LEU A 15 -21.84 -19.62 9.15
CA LEU A 15 -20.87 -18.71 9.78
C LEU A 15 -20.19 -19.33 11.01
N GLU A 16 -20.90 -20.13 11.81
CA GLU A 16 -20.27 -20.89 12.90
C GLU A 16 -19.40 -22.04 12.40
N ALA A 17 -19.81 -22.75 11.34
CA ALA A 17 -18.98 -23.74 10.67
C ALA A 17 -17.70 -23.10 10.09
N TYR A 18 -17.81 -21.94 9.44
CA TYR A 18 -16.66 -21.19 8.91
C TYR A 18 -15.74 -20.67 10.05
N ARG A 19 -16.31 -20.28 11.19
CA ARG A 19 -15.56 -19.85 12.39
C ARG A 19 -14.81 -21.02 13.05
N LEU A 20 -15.41 -22.20 13.11
CA LEU A 20 -14.82 -23.43 13.65
C LEU A 20 -13.77 -24.02 12.71
N GLU A 21 -14.02 -24.01 11.40
CA GLU A 21 -13.10 -24.51 10.37
C GLU A 21 -11.82 -23.66 10.27
N ARG A 22 -11.93 -22.33 10.45
CA ARG A 22 -10.77 -21.39 10.54
C ARG A 22 -9.91 -21.55 11.80
N ALA A 23 -10.42 -22.13 12.89
CA ALA A 23 -9.61 -22.39 14.09
C ALA A 23 -8.65 -23.58 13.90
N SER A 24 -8.87 -24.39 12.86
CA SER A 24 -8.14 -25.62 12.55
C SER A 24 -7.28 -25.55 11.28
N HIS A 25 -7.32 -24.45 10.52
CA HIS A 25 -6.50 -24.29 9.32
C HIS A 25 -5.21 -23.52 9.62
N PRO A 26 -4.04 -24.02 9.17
CA PRO A 26 -2.76 -23.38 9.44
C PRO A 26 -2.75 -21.97 8.83
N ALA A 27 -2.16 -21.03 9.57
CA ALA A 27 -1.94 -19.66 9.17
C ALA A 27 -1.57 -19.58 7.69
N TRP A 28 -2.31 -18.74 6.96
CA TRP A 28 -2.13 -18.43 5.56
C TRP A 28 -0.66 -18.46 5.12
N ASN A 29 -0.40 -19.22 4.07
CA ASN A 29 0.89 -19.23 3.38
C ASN A 29 1.11 -17.83 2.79
N PRO A 30 2.22 -17.14 3.11
CA PRO A 30 2.45 -15.79 2.62
C PRO A 30 2.28 -15.71 1.11
N LEU A 31 1.69 -14.61 0.62
CA LEU A 31 1.67 -14.25 -0.81
C LEU A 31 3.03 -14.58 -1.43
N PRO A 32 3.06 -15.06 -2.70
CA PRO A 32 4.32 -15.33 -3.38
C PRO A 32 5.27 -14.16 -3.17
N GLU A 33 6.52 -14.46 -2.79
CA GLU A 33 7.51 -13.42 -2.49
C GLU A 33 7.54 -12.42 -3.66
N PRO A 34 7.46 -11.12 -3.37
CA PRO A 34 7.29 -10.12 -4.40
C PRO A 34 8.49 -10.15 -5.35
N GLU A 35 8.22 -10.10 -6.66
CA GLU A 35 9.21 -9.61 -7.62
C GLU A 35 9.71 -8.25 -7.12
N ARG A 36 11.02 -7.99 -7.23
CA ARG A 36 11.65 -6.73 -6.79
C ARG A 36 10.81 -5.56 -7.31
N ASN A 37 10.25 -4.76 -6.39
CA ASN A 37 9.38 -3.66 -6.81
C ASN A 37 10.25 -2.49 -7.32
N ALA A 38 9.77 -1.72 -8.29
CA ALA A 38 10.46 -0.54 -8.81
C ALA A 38 10.86 0.49 -7.71
N THR A 39 10.15 0.46 -6.57
CA THR A 39 10.47 1.23 -5.36
C THR A 39 11.72 0.76 -4.63
N ASP A 40 12.03 -0.53 -4.70
CA ASP A 40 13.26 -1.10 -4.14
C ASP A 40 14.48 -0.67 -4.97
N GLU A 41 14.35 -0.66 -6.30
CA GLU A 41 15.41 -0.22 -7.21
C GLU A 41 15.76 1.27 -7.01
N HIS A 42 14.75 2.14 -6.89
CA HIS A 42 14.99 3.57 -6.63
C HIS A 42 15.61 3.82 -5.25
N ALA A 43 15.26 3.02 -4.24
CA ALA A 43 15.86 3.13 -2.92
C ALA A 43 17.35 2.76 -2.93
N ASP A 44 17.71 1.71 -3.68
CA ASP A 44 19.09 1.27 -3.87
C ASP A 44 19.89 2.35 -4.63
N GLU A 45 19.34 2.92 -5.71
CA GLU A 45 19.97 4.02 -6.46
C GLU A 45 20.26 5.25 -5.60
N ILE A 46 19.31 5.64 -4.74
CA ILE A 46 19.51 6.75 -3.80
C ILE A 46 20.59 6.37 -2.77
N GLY A 47 20.59 5.14 -2.27
CA GLY A 47 21.63 4.63 -1.36
C GLY A 47 23.03 4.67 -1.96
N ASP A 48 23.16 4.25 -3.22
CA ASP A 48 24.42 4.31 -3.97
C ASP A 48 24.89 5.74 -4.22
N TYR A 49 23.95 6.65 -4.51
CA TYR A 49 24.27 8.06 -4.65
C TYR A 49 24.74 8.68 -3.33
N VAL A 50 24.07 8.40 -2.22
CA VAL A 50 24.47 8.87 -0.88
C VAL A 50 25.82 8.29 -0.47
N SER A 51 26.11 7.04 -0.82
CA SER A 51 27.42 6.42 -0.57
C SER A 51 28.54 7.13 -1.33
N ARG A 52 28.35 7.43 -2.62
CA ARG A 52 29.29 8.23 -3.43
C ARG A 52 29.46 9.65 -2.90
N TYR A 53 28.37 10.29 -2.47
CA TYR A 53 28.42 11.58 -1.79
C TYR A 53 29.31 11.53 -0.54
N ASN A 54 29.09 10.55 0.35
CA ASN A 54 29.85 10.41 1.59
C ASN A 54 31.33 10.16 1.31
N GLN A 55 31.65 9.38 0.28
CA GLN A 55 33.03 9.19 -0.16
C GLN A 55 33.66 10.52 -0.61
N ARG A 56 32.96 11.30 -1.44
CA ARG A 56 33.45 12.58 -1.95
C ARG A 56 33.69 13.60 -0.83
N ILE A 57 32.86 13.60 0.22
CA ILE A 57 33.10 14.43 1.41
C ILE A 57 34.39 14.03 2.14
N ARG A 58 34.69 12.72 2.26
CA ARG A 58 35.94 12.24 2.88
C ARG A 58 37.16 12.61 2.04
N GLU A 59 37.07 12.49 0.72
CA GLU A 59 38.15 12.90 -0.19
C GLU A 59 38.50 14.39 0.00
N VAL A 60 37.49 15.26 0.15
CA VAL A 60 37.71 16.68 0.44
C VAL A 60 38.30 16.91 1.85
N GLU A 61 37.97 16.07 2.83
CA GLU A 61 38.58 16.13 4.16
C GLU A 61 40.07 15.80 4.14
N GLU A 62 40.44 14.77 3.38
CA GLU A 62 41.80 14.23 3.29
C GLU A 62 42.69 15.01 2.33
N ASP A 63 42.12 15.85 1.45
CA ASP A 63 42.88 16.67 0.51
C ASP A 63 43.79 17.67 1.24
N ARG A 64 45.11 17.51 1.05
CA ARG A 64 46.14 18.40 1.65
C ARG A 64 46.39 19.66 0.83
N GLY A 65 45.88 19.73 -0.40
CA GLY A 65 46.00 20.88 -1.29
C GLY A 65 44.96 21.97 -1.03
N LEU A 66 43.93 21.70 -0.23
CA LEU A 66 42.87 22.66 0.11
C LEU A 66 43.13 23.31 1.47
N SER A 67 42.93 24.63 1.55
CA SER A 67 42.83 25.34 2.83
C SER A 67 41.55 24.95 3.57
N ASP A 68 41.49 25.27 4.87
CA ASP A 68 40.30 24.97 5.68
C ASP A 68 39.04 25.66 5.12
N GLU A 69 39.15 26.91 4.65
CA GLU A 69 38.07 27.62 3.98
C GLU A 69 37.69 26.95 2.65
N GLY A 70 38.66 26.55 1.84
CA GLY A 70 38.41 25.87 0.57
C GLY A 70 37.73 24.51 0.74
N LYS A 71 38.06 23.78 1.82
CA LYS A 71 37.36 22.55 2.20
C LYS A 71 35.91 22.84 2.59
N LEU A 72 35.66 23.89 3.37
CA LEU A 72 34.31 24.25 3.79
C LEU A 72 33.43 24.64 2.59
N GLU A 73 33.92 25.48 1.70
CA GLU A 73 33.21 25.91 0.49
C GLU A 73 32.91 24.72 -0.44
N LEU A 74 33.91 23.86 -0.68
CA LEU A 74 33.74 22.69 -1.54
C LEU A 74 32.74 21.68 -0.95
N LYS A 75 32.80 21.41 0.36
CA LYS A 75 31.82 20.55 1.03
C LYS A 75 30.41 21.14 0.98
N ALA A 76 30.26 22.46 1.11
CA ALA A 76 28.97 23.14 1.02
C ALA A 76 28.34 22.93 -0.36
N ARG A 77 29.10 23.17 -1.44
CA ARG A 77 28.64 22.95 -2.81
C ARG A 77 28.26 21.48 -3.06
N ILE A 78 29.10 20.53 -2.65
CA ILE A 78 28.82 19.10 -2.80
C ILE A 78 27.56 18.70 -2.03
N TYR A 79 27.36 19.26 -0.83
CA TYR A 79 26.15 19.02 -0.04
C TYR A 79 24.89 19.57 -0.72
N GLU A 80 24.91 20.80 -1.24
CA GLU A 80 23.78 21.40 -1.95
C GLU A 80 23.41 20.61 -3.22
N GLU A 81 24.40 20.23 -4.03
CA GLU A 81 24.22 19.38 -5.20
C GLU A 81 23.60 18.03 -4.82
N ALA A 82 24.11 17.39 -3.76
CA ALA A 82 23.61 16.11 -3.29
C ALA A 82 22.19 16.21 -2.73
N GLN A 83 21.89 17.26 -1.96
CA GLN A 83 20.56 17.50 -1.42
C GLN A 83 19.54 17.71 -2.54
N ALA A 84 19.87 18.52 -3.55
CA ALA A 84 19.00 18.74 -4.70
C ALA A 84 18.76 17.45 -5.50
N LYS A 85 19.83 16.67 -5.76
CA LYS A 85 19.73 15.44 -6.55
C LYS A 85 18.93 14.35 -5.83
N VAL A 86 19.20 14.12 -4.54
CA VAL A 86 18.44 13.15 -3.74
C VAL A 86 16.99 13.60 -3.56
N GLY A 87 16.75 14.90 -3.40
CA GLY A 87 15.40 15.47 -3.38
C GLY A 87 14.63 15.17 -4.66
N ALA A 88 15.24 15.37 -5.83
CA ALA A 88 14.63 15.05 -7.13
C ALA A 88 14.35 13.55 -7.31
N MET A 89 15.29 12.68 -6.90
CA MET A 89 15.09 11.23 -6.97
C MET A 89 13.94 10.75 -6.08
N ARG A 90 13.81 11.33 -4.87
CA ARG A 90 12.69 11.04 -3.97
C ARG A 90 11.36 11.49 -4.58
N ALA A 91 11.29 12.71 -5.11
CA ALA A 91 10.09 13.23 -5.74
C ALA A 91 9.65 12.36 -6.93
N ALA A 92 10.59 11.92 -7.78
CA ALA A 92 10.31 11.01 -8.89
C ALA A 92 9.79 9.64 -8.39
N SER A 93 10.39 9.09 -7.33
CA SER A 93 9.93 7.85 -6.71
C SER A 93 8.51 7.99 -6.14
N ASP A 94 8.22 9.10 -5.46
CA ASP A 94 6.89 9.37 -4.89
C ASP A 94 5.83 9.53 -6.00
N GLU A 95 6.19 10.18 -7.11
CA GLU A 95 5.31 10.34 -8.28
C GLU A 95 4.99 8.99 -8.94
N ILE A 96 5.98 8.11 -9.11
CA ILE A 96 5.78 6.75 -9.64
C ILE A 96 4.85 5.96 -8.72
N VAL A 97 5.10 5.97 -7.41
CA VAL A 97 4.26 5.26 -6.43
C VAL A 97 2.84 5.81 -6.43
N SER A 98 2.68 7.13 -6.43
CA SER A 98 1.37 7.80 -6.48
C SER A 98 0.61 7.46 -7.76
N SER A 99 1.28 7.55 -8.92
CA SER A 99 0.70 7.22 -10.22
C SER A 99 0.25 5.76 -10.27
N ARG A 100 1.11 4.83 -9.84
CA ARG A 100 0.79 3.40 -9.84
C ARG A 100 -0.31 3.05 -8.84
N THR A 101 -0.30 3.67 -7.65
CA THR A 101 -1.38 3.54 -6.66
C THR A 101 -2.70 4.01 -7.23
N ASN A 102 -2.73 5.15 -7.92
CA ASN A 102 -3.92 5.68 -8.56
C ASN A 102 -4.42 4.78 -9.70
N GLU A 103 -3.51 4.27 -10.52
CA GLU A 103 -3.82 3.33 -11.60
C GLU A 103 -4.45 2.04 -11.05
N LEU A 104 -3.83 1.41 -10.05
CA LEU A 104 -4.32 0.19 -9.42
C LEU A 104 -5.66 0.43 -8.72
N THR A 105 -5.81 1.55 -8.01
CA THR A 105 -7.06 1.95 -7.35
C THR A 105 -8.20 2.09 -8.37
N ARG A 106 -7.95 2.80 -9.49
CA ARG A 106 -8.93 2.94 -10.58
C ARG A 106 -9.24 1.59 -11.23
N SER A 107 -8.24 0.74 -11.43
CA SER A 107 -8.39 -0.57 -12.05
C SER A 107 -9.17 -1.55 -11.16
N LEU A 108 -8.90 -1.58 -9.86
CA LEU A 108 -9.57 -2.45 -8.88
C LEU A 108 -11.00 -2.01 -8.61
N PHE A 109 -11.23 -0.71 -8.46
CA PHE A 109 -12.53 -0.18 -8.07
C PHE A 109 -13.36 0.31 -9.27
N GLY A 110 -12.81 0.24 -10.48
CA GLY A 110 -13.55 0.41 -11.72
C GLY A 110 -13.93 1.83 -12.07
N ILE A 111 -13.16 2.82 -11.61
CA ILE A 111 -13.38 4.23 -11.94
C ILE A 111 -12.68 4.53 -13.28
N THR A 112 -13.39 4.26 -14.39
CA THR A 112 -12.87 4.40 -15.75
C THR A 112 -13.35 5.65 -16.48
N SER A 113 -14.47 6.24 -16.05
CA SER A 113 -15.05 7.47 -16.63
C SER A 113 -15.69 8.36 -15.56
N SER A 114 -16.01 9.60 -15.91
CA SER A 114 -16.70 10.55 -15.02
C SER A 114 -18.13 10.10 -14.66
N MET A 115 -18.78 9.33 -15.53
CA MET A 115 -20.10 8.74 -15.26
C MET A 115 -19.99 7.61 -14.24
N ASP A 116 -18.96 6.76 -14.37
CA ASP A 116 -18.66 5.70 -13.41
C ASP A 116 -18.32 6.27 -12.03
N GLU A 117 -17.68 7.45 -11.98
CA GLU A 117 -17.32 8.13 -10.73
C GLU A 117 -18.55 8.54 -9.90
N THR A 118 -19.63 8.99 -10.54
CA THR A 118 -20.87 9.37 -9.84
C THR A 118 -21.60 8.16 -9.28
N SER A 119 -21.76 7.10 -10.07
CA SER A 119 -22.37 5.85 -9.63
C SER A 119 -21.56 5.16 -8.54
N PHE A 120 -20.23 5.16 -8.68
CA PHE A 120 -19.33 4.63 -7.66
C PHE A 120 -19.41 5.44 -6.36
N ARG A 121 -19.52 6.78 -6.43
CA ARG A 121 -19.71 7.62 -5.24
C ARG A 121 -21.02 7.31 -4.52
N ASP A 122 -22.12 7.12 -5.25
CA ASP A 122 -23.41 6.75 -4.66
C ASP A 122 -23.33 5.36 -4.01
N ALA A 123 -22.80 4.37 -4.72
CA ALA A 123 -22.56 3.04 -4.18
C ALA A 123 -21.67 3.08 -2.93
N ARG A 124 -20.61 3.90 -2.93
CA ARG A 124 -19.73 4.11 -1.77
C ARG A 124 -20.49 4.71 -0.59
N ALA A 125 -21.40 5.66 -0.82
CA ALA A 125 -22.25 6.23 0.22
C ALA A 125 -23.18 5.18 0.85
N ARG A 126 -23.70 4.24 0.04
CA ARG A 126 -24.55 3.13 0.52
C ARG A 126 -23.78 2.17 1.43
N VAL A 127 -22.56 1.78 1.04
CA VAL A 127 -21.74 0.85 1.83
C VAL A 127 -20.97 1.53 2.98
N ALA A 128 -20.92 2.86 3.04
CA ALA A 128 -20.08 3.61 3.99
C ALA A 128 -20.38 3.32 5.47
N LYS A 129 -21.61 2.92 5.78
CA LYS A 129 -22.06 2.62 7.16
C LYS A 129 -22.36 1.13 7.39
N ALA A 130 -22.19 0.28 6.36
CA ALA A 130 -22.38 -1.14 6.51
C ALA A 130 -21.34 -1.70 7.49
N ASP A 131 -21.81 -2.52 8.43
CA ASP A 131 -20.95 -3.42 9.20
C ASP A 131 -20.55 -4.62 8.32
N PRO A 132 -19.67 -5.53 8.78
CA PRO A 132 -19.20 -6.62 7.94
C PRO A 132 -20.33 -7.52 7.42
N GLN A 133 -21.35 -7.81 8.24
CA GLN A 133 -22.44 -8.71 7.83
C GLN A 133 -23.33 -8.02 6.80
N ALA A 134 -23.76 -6.79 7.09
CA ALA A 134 -24.57 -6.00 6.17
C ALA A 134 -23.83 -5.75 4.85
N LEU A 135 -22.50 -5.68 4.87
CA LEU A 135 -21.71 -5.56 3.65
C LEU A 135 -21.76 -6.84 2.82
N CYS A 136 -21.61 -8.02 3.43
CA CYS A 136 -21.74 -9.30 2.72
C CYS A 136 -23.12 -9.41 2.06
N ASP A 137 -24.19 -9.14 2.81
CA ASP A 137 -25.56 -9.24 2.28
C ASP A 137 -25.76 -8.29 1.07
N LEU A 138 -25.23 -7.06 1.15
CA LEU A 138 -25.26 -6.10 0.04
C LEU A 138 -24.42 -6.55 -1.16
N MET A 139 -23.29 -7.22 -0.93
CA MET A 139 -22.43 -7.74 -2.00
C MET A 139 -23.08 -8.94 -2.68
N ASP A 140 -23.72 -9.84 -1.94
CA ASP A 140 -24.43 -11.00 -2.48
C ASP A 140 -25.64 -10.55 -3.31
N GLU A 141 -26.42 -9.57 -2.83
CA GLU A 141 -27.50 -8.96 -3.60
C GLU A 141 -26.98 -8.28 -4.87
N ALA A 142 -25.90 -7.51 -4.76
CA ALA A 142 -25.27 -6.86 -5.90
C ALA A 142 -24.77 -7.88 -6.94
N GLU A 143 -24.24 -9.03 -6.50
CA GLU A 143 -23.85 -10.11 -7.40
C GLU A 143 -25.05 -10.72 -8.12
N ALA A 144 -26.13 -11.03 -7.38
CA ALA A 144 -27.35 -11.59 -7.95
C ALA A 144 -28.01 -10.65 -8.98
N LEU A 145 -27.95 -9.33 -8.75
CA LEU A 145 -28.47 -8.31 -9.65
C LEU A 145 -27.50 -7.89 -10.75
N GLY A 146 -26.25 -8.37 -10.72
CA GLY A 146 -25.20 -7.97 -11.64
C GLY A 146 -24.70 -6.52 -11.46
N ASP A 147 -24.95 -5.89 -10.30
CA ASP A 147 -24.47 -4.56 -9.96
C ASP A 147 -22.97 -4.58 -9.60
N ARG A 148 -22.14 -4.50 -10.64
CA ARG A 148 -20.68 -4.47 -10.50
C ARG A 148 -20.17 -3.21 -9.78
N THR A 149 -20.93 -2.11 -9.78
CA THR A 149 -20.52 -0.87 -9.13
C THR A 149 -20.65 -1.00 -7.62
N LEU A 150 -21.76 -1.56 -7.15
CA LEU A 150 -22.00 -1.81 -5.73
C LEU A 150 -21.04 -2.88 -5.18
N LEU A 151 -20.81 -3.96 -5.95
CA LEU A 151 -19.79 -4.97 -5.61
C LEU A 151 -18.39 -4.36 -5.42
N ARG A 152 -17.95 -3.52 -6.35
CA ARG A 152 -16.63 -2.86 -6.27
C ARG A 152 -16.55 -1.86 -5.12
N ALA A 153 -17.63 -1.12 -4.86
CA ALA A 153 -17.70 -0.20 -3.72
C ALA A 153 -17.63 -0.95 -2.40
N GLY A 154 -18.30 -2.10 -2.30
CA GLY A 154 -18.24 -2.97 -1.13
C GLY A 154 -16.85 -3.56 -0.92
N PHE A 155 -16.22 -4.07 -1.99
CA PHE A 155 -14.83 -4.51 -1.96
C PHE A 155 -13.87 -3.38 -1.50
N ALA A 156 -14.01 -2.17 -2.04
CA ALA A 156 -13.21 -1.01 -1.63
C ALA A 156 -13.36 -0.70 -0.13
N ARG A 157 -14.59 -0.78 0.39
CA ARG A 157 -14.87 -0.58 1.81
C ARG A 157 -14.21 -1.65 2.68
N ALA A 158 -14.33 -2.92 2.30
CA ALA A 158 -13.69 -4.02 3.02
C ALA A 158 -12.16 -3.89 3.02
N TRP A 159 -11.58 -3.51 1.87
CA TRP A 159 -10.15 -3.22 1.73
C TRP A 159 -9.70 -2.10 2.67
N GLU A 160 -10.37 -0.94 2.65
CA GLU A 160 -10.08 0.19 3.54
C GLU A 160 -10.13 -0.21 5.01
N LYS A 161 -11.19 -0.93 5.40
CA LYS A 161 -11.37 -1.37 6.79
C LYS A 161 -10.36 -2.41 7.23
N SER A 162 -9.98 -3.35 6.35
CA SER A 162 -8.96 -4.35 6.64
C SER A 162 -7.59 -3.72 6.95
N ARG A 163 -7.30 -2.55 6.38
CA ARG A 163 -6.04 -1.82 6.59
C ARG A 163 -6.07 -0.93 7.83
N GLU A 164 -7.21 -0.35 8.15
CA GLU A 164 -7.41 0.41 9.41
C GLU A 164 -7.24 -0.51 10.62
N ASP A 165 -7.65 -1.78 10.49
CA ASP A 165 -7.60 -2.81 11.54
C ASP A 165 -6.18 -3.41 11.72
N SER A 166 -5.17 -2.55 11.77
CA SER A 166 -3.77 -2.88 12.12
C SER A 166 -3.59 -3.40 13.54
N ARG A 167 -4.68 -3.55 14.31
CA ARG A 167 -4.69 -3.93 15.72
C ARG A 167 -5.82 -4.92 15.99
N LEU A 168 -5.59 -6.21 15.72
CA LEU A 168 -6.21 -7.35 16.42
C LEU A 168 -7.76 -7.42 16.55
N THR A 169 -8.59 -6.53 15.96
CA THR A 169 -9.99 -6.39 16.41
C THR A 169 -11.04 -6.90 15.44
N SER A 170 -10.74 -7.19 14.16
CA SER A 170 -11.68 -7.94 13.32
C SER A 170 -11.06 -8.56 12.06
N PRO A 171 -10.69 -9.86 12.08
CA PRO A 171 -10.26 -10.60 10.88
C PRO A 171 -11.38 -10.77 9.83
N VAL A 172 -12.55 -10.17 10.05
CA VAL A 172 -13.75 -10.30 9.23
C VAL A 172 -13.61 -9.47 7.95
N TRP A 173 -13.13 -8.23 8.01
CA TRP A 173 -12.95 -7.38 6.83
C TRP A 173 -11.92 -7.96 5.84
N ALA A 174 -10.82 -8.50 6.37
CA ALA A 174 -9.85 -9.23 5.56
C ALA A 174 -10.47 -10.49 4.90
N GLY A 175 -11.36 -11.20 5.61
CA GLY A 175 -12.11 -12.33 5.06
C GLY A 175 -13.00 -11.95 3.87
N ILE A 176 -13.63 -10.77 3.90
CA ILE A 176 -14.45 -10.27 2.78
C ILE A 176 -13.57 -9.95 1.56
N VAL A 177 -12.40 -9.35 1.79
CA VAL A 177 -11.40 -9.12 0.72
C VAL A 177 -10.93 -10.44 0.11
N GLU A 178 -10.58 -11.41 0.96
CA GLU A 178 -10.14 -12.75 0.53
C GLU A 178 -11.20 -13.46 -0.30
N GLU A 179 -12.46 -13.42 0.15
CA GLU A 179 -13.61 -13.98 -0.57
C GLU A 179 -13.75 -13.38 -1.96
N TYR A 180 -13.78 -12.04 -2.03
CA TYR A 180 -13.90 -11.32 -3.30
C TYR A 180 -12.76 -11.66 -4.25
N VAL A 181 -11.51 -11.69 -3.76
CA VAL A 181 -10.33 -12.04 -4.57
C VAL A 181 -10.39 -13.49 -5.05
N ARG A 182 -10.88 -14.41 -4.22
CA ARG A 182 -11.04 -15.82 -4.61
C ARG A 182 -12.08 -15.99 -5.72
N GLN A 183 -13.17 -15.24 -5.65
CA GLN A 183 -14.20 -15.21 -6.69
C GLN A 183 -13.75 -14.43 -7.94
N ASN A 184 -12.78 -13.51 -7.80
CA ASN A 184 -12.25 -12.68 -8.88
C ASN A 184 -10.71 -12.82 -9.00
N PRO A 185 -10.17 -13.97 -9.43
CA PRO A 185 -8.72 -14.25 -9.38
C PRO A 185 -7.84 -13.25 -10.15
N SER A 186 -8.39 -12.59 -11.18
CA SER A 186 -7.70 -11.54 -11.93
C SER A 186 -7.42 -10.26 -11.12
N THR A 187 -8.07 -10.09 -9.97
CA THR A 187 -7.85 -8.96 -9.05
C THR A 187 -6.72 -9.24 -8.06
N ALA A 188 -6.44 -10.51 -7.75
CA ALA A 188 -5.40 -10.92 -6.80
C ALA A 188 -4.03 -10.24 -7.00
N PRO A 189 -3.43 -10.22 -8.21
CA PRO A 189 -2.12 -9.59 -8.40
C PRO A 189 -2.16 -8.08 -8.15
N LYS A 190 -3.25 -7.40 -8.52
CA LYS A 190 -3.41 -5.96 -8.32
C LYS A 190 -3.59 -5.59 -6.85
N VAL A 191 -4.32 -6.42 -6.11
CA VAL A 191 -4.50 -6.27 -4.66
C VAL A 191 -3.17 -6.46 -3.93
N ALA A 192 -2.40 -7.48 -4.31
CA ALA A 192 -1.06 -7.72 -3.75
C ALA A 192 -0.11 -6.55 -4.04
N GLU A 193 -0.06 -6.08 -5.29
CA GLU A 193 0.76 -4.93 -5.68
C GLU A 193 0.36 -3.65 -4.93
N LEU A 194 -0.94 -3.35 -4.85
CA LEU A 194 -1.44 -2.20 -4.11
C LEU A 194 -1.10 -2.30 -2.62
N SER A 195 -1.21 -3.48 -2.02
CA SER A 195 -0.79 -3.73 -0.64
C SER A 195 0.68 -3.41 -0.42
N ASN A 196 1.54 -3.85 -1.35
CA ASN A 196 2.98 -3.65 -1.27
C ASN A 196 3.35 -2.17 -1.37
N LEU A 197 2.74 -1.43 -2.32
CA LEU A 197 2.97 0.01 -2.47
C LEU A 197 2.54 0.81 -1.24
N LEU A 198 1.45 0.41 -0.58
CA LEU A 198 0.86 1.14 0.53
C LEU A 198 1.44 0.77 1.90
N THR A 199 1.95 -0.45 2.06
CA THR A 199 2.55 -0.93 3.32
C THR A 199 4.04 -0.59 3.37
N GLY A 200 4.69 -0.44 2.21
CA GLY A 200 6.13 -0.23 2.11
C GLY A 200 6.94 -1.39 2.70
N PRO A 201 8.28 -1.36 2.63
CA PRO A 201 9.11 -2.28 3.39
C PRO A 201 8.79 -2.03 4.87
N GLY A 202 8.48 -3.08 5.63
CA GLY A 202 8.10 -2.98 7.04
C GLY A 202 9.06 -2.15 7.90
N LEU A 203 8.64 -1.82 9.13
CA LEU A 203 9.30 -0.89 10.07
C LEU A 203 10.84 -1.01 10.12
N THR A 204 11.40 -2.22 10.04
CA THR A 204 12.84 -2.50 10.05
C THR A 204 13.54 -2.11 8.73
N GLY A 205 12.92 -2.38 7.58
CA GLY A 205 13.44 -1.99 6.26
C GLY A 205 13.34 -0.48 6.03
N GLN A 206 12.25 0.14 6.50
CA GLN A 206 12.04 1.58 6.34
C GLN A 206 13.05 2.43 7.13
N GLN A 207 13.44 2.01 8.34
CA GLN A 207 14.43 2.73 9.15
C GLN A 207 15.84 2.63 8.56
N VAL A 208 16.23 1.44 8.10
CA VAL A 208 17.53 1.22 7.44
C VAL A 208 17.61 2.01 6.12
N ARG A 209 16.54 2.00 5.32
CA ARG A 209 16.47 2.78 4.06
C ARG A 209 16.43 4.28 4.30
N LYS A 210 15.70 4.78 5.30
CA LYS A 210 15.74 6.21 5.67
C LYS A 210 17.14 6.64 6.09
N ALA A 211 17.88 5.78 6.80
CA ALA A 211 19.26 6.07 7.19
C ALA A 211 20.22 6.06 5.98
N GLN A 212 20.04 5.14 5.03
CA GLN A 212 20.88 5.02 3.82
C GLN A 212 20.59 6.10 2.77
N THR A 213 19.36 6.59 2.68
CA THR A 213 18.95 7.56 1.65
C THR A 213 19.05 9.02 2.10
N THR A 214 19.54 9.30 3.30
CA THR A 214 19.61 10.66 3.85
C THR A 214 21.00 11.27 3.66
N VAL A 215 21.07 12.36 2.90
CA VAL A 215 22.25 13.23 2.81
C VAL A 215 22.40 13.96 4.15
N ARG A 216 23.51 13.71 4.85
CA ARG A 216 23.79 14.37 6.14
C ARG A 216 24.62 15.62 5.91
N LYS A 217 24.25 16.73 6.57
CA LYS A 217 25.02 17.96 6.52
C LYS A 217 26.45 17.73 7.05
N PRO A 218 27.51 18.04 6.29
CA PRO A 218 28.88 17.96 6.78
C PRO A 218 29.13 18.95 7.93
N LYS A 219 30.03 18.59 8.84
CA LYS A 219 30.42 19.47 9.96
C LYS A 219 31.03 20.77 9.44
N GLY A 220 30.68 21.90 10.06
CA GLY A 220 31.28 23.21 9.81
C GLY A 220 30.60 24.06 8.73
N ILE A 221 29.66 23.50 7.96
CA ILE A 221 28.86 24.27 7.00
C ILE A 221 27.70 24.95 7.74
N ARG A 222 27.55 26.28 7.59
CA ARG A 222 26.46 27.05 8.21
C ARG A 222 25.12 26.84 7.51
#